data_AF-A0A179FFJ7-F1
#
_entry.id   AF-A0A179FFJ7-F1
#
_cell.length_a   1.000
_cell.length_b   1.000
_cell.length_c   1.000
_cell.angle_alpha   90.00
_cell.angle_beta   90.00
_cell.angle_gamma   90.00
#
_symmetry.space_group_name_H-M   'P 1'
#
loop_
_entity.id
_entity.type
_entity.pdbx_description
1 polymer ?
#
loop_
_entity_poly.entity_id
_entity_poly.type
_entity_poly.pdbx_seq_one_letter_code
_entity_poly.pdbx_strand_id
1 'polypeptide(L)'
;MKFFLLVAAVAVPALAMPEAEGVSLNPRDKVKLNQYRTLDDCEHDRNILFHAAPVSGKCYELDGQTGAFFYNTGGYLRSHSFDDHGCGGTSHKLQRYTGRCVERGSQNSVKMW
;
A
#
# COMPACT_ATOMS: atom_id res chain seq x y z
N MET A 1 39.24 -67.42 20.23
CA MET A 1 38.87 -66.08 20.73
C MET A 1 39.43 -65.02 19.80
N LYS A 2 38.59 -64.29 19.06
CA LYS A 2 38.79 -62.87 18.74
C LYS A 2 37.57 -62.34 17.98
N PHE A 3 37.05 -61.25 18.52
CA PHE A 3 35.74 -60.66 18.28
C PHE A 3 35.74 -59.82 17.01
N PHE A 4 34.69 -59.94 16.19
CA PHE A 4 34.38 -58.99 15.13
C PHE A 4 33.69 -57.77 15.75
N LEU A 5 34.29 -56.59 15.63
CA LEU A 5 33.71 -55.32 16.04
C LEU A 5 32.82 -54.77 14.91
N LEU A 6 31.52 -54.70 15.17
CA LEU A 6 30.53 -53.94 14.40
C LEU A 6 30.72 -52.45 14.70
N VAL A 7 31.05 -51.66 13.68
CA VAL A 7 31.06 -50.19 13.78
C VAL A 7 29.64 -49.69 13.49
N ALA A 8 28.96 -49.21 14.53
CA ALA A 8 27.68 -48.54 14.41
C ALA A 8 27.91 -47.13 13.84
N ALA A 9 27.43 -46.89 12.62
CA ALA A 9 27.35 -45.54 12.05
C ALA A 9 26.21 -44.78 12.74
N VAL A 10 26.55 -43.83 13.60
CA VAL A 10 25.59 -42.90 14.19
C VAL A 10 25.26 -41.84 13.14
N ALA A 11 24.09 -41.98 12.50
CA ALA A 11 23.54 -40.93 11.65
C ALA A 11 23.14 -39.75 12.54
N VAL A 12 23.83 -38.62 12.39
CA VAL A 12 23.44 -37.34 13.01
C VAL A 12 22.18 -36.85 12.28
N PRO A 13 21.04 -36.66 12.93
CA PRO A 13 19.93 -35.99 12.29
C PRO A 13 20.33 -34.53 12.13
N ALA A 14 20.48 -34.09 10.88
CA ALA A 14 20.56 -32.67 10.56
C ALA A 14 19.28 -32.01 11.08
N LEU A 15 19.41 -31.23 12.15
CA LEU A 15 18.36 -30.32 12.59
C LEU A 15 18.22 -29.28 11.47
N ALA A 16 17.27 -29.51 10.58
CA ALA A 16 16.78 -28.51 9.65
C ALA A 16 16.28 -27.34 10.53
N MET A 17 17.09 -26.29 10.60
CA MET A 17 16.65 -25.02 11.14
C MET A 17 15.46 -24.60 10.27
N PRO A 18 14.29 -24.28 10.84
CA PRO A 18 13.26 -23.63 10.07
C PRO A 18 13.90 -22.35 9.55
N GLU A 19 13.96 -22.23 8.23
CA GLU A 19 14.20 -20.96 7.57
C GLU A 19 13.27 -19.98 8.27
N ALA A 20 13.84 -18.92 8.85
CA ALA A 20 13.04 -17.84 9.37
C ALA A 20 12.33 -17.25 8.15
N GLU A 21 11.15 -17.80 7.84
CA GLU A 21 10.22 -17.21 6.89
C GLU A 21 10.10 -15.77 7.36
N GLY A 22 10.71 -14.88 6.57
CA GLY A 22 10.76 -13.47 6.86
C GLY A 22 9.36 -13.05 7.24
N VAL A 23 9.22 -12.51 8.45
CA VAL A 23 7.94 -12.02 8.99
C VAL A 23 7.22 -11.36 7.83
N SER A 24 6.12 -11.97 7.37
CA SER A 24 5.17 -11.28 6.53
C SER A 24 4.63 -10.19 7.44
N LEU A 25 5.30 -9.04 7.42
CA LEU A 25 4.76 -7.81 7.93
C LEU A 25 3.54 -7.62 7.07
N ASN A 26 2.40 -8.12 7.52
CA ASN A 26 1.11 -7.88 6.92
C ASN A 26 1.06 -6.36 6.79
N PRO A 27 1.35 -5.79 5.61
CA PRO A 27 1.55 -4.36 5.55
C PRO A 27 0.14 -3.89 5.80
N ARG A 28 -0.08 -3.17 6.91
CA ARG A 28 -1.22 -2.28 6.96
C ARG A 28 -1.04 -1.41 5.74
N ASP A 29 -1.75 -1.81 4.70
CA ASP A 29 -1.77 -1.31 3.33
C ASP A 29 -1.16 0.09 3.26
N LYS A 30 0.10 0.23 2.83
CA LYS A 30 0.83 1.49 3.01
C LYS A 30 0.01 2.65 2.44
N VAL A 31 -0.12 3.74 3.22
CA VAL A 31 -0.84 4.93 2.77
C VAL A 31 -0.26 5.41 1.45
N LYS A 32 -1.12 5.66 0.46
CA LYS A 32 -0.71 5.96 -0.91
C LYS A 32 -1.71 6.89 -1.57
N LEU A 33 -1.20 7.82 -2.36
CA LEU A 33 -1.99 8.66 -3.26
C LEU A 33 -1.23 8.78 -4.58
N ASN A 34 -1.85 8.30 -5.67
CA ASN A 34 -1.30 8.45 -7.01
C ASN A 34 -2.30 9.19 -7.89
N GLN A 35 -1.81 9.99 -8.83
CA GLN A 35 -2.63 10.70 -9.79
C GLN A 35 -2.31 10.21 -11.20
N TYR A 36 -3.35 10.08 -12.01
CA TYR A 36 -3.31 9.55 -13.37
C TYR A 36 -4.14 10.43 -14.27
N ARG A 37 -3.80 10.43 -15.56
CA ARG A 37 -4.56 11.20 -16.55
C ARG A 37 -5.92 10.57 -16.84
N THR A 38 -6.01 9.25 -16.77
CA THR A 38 -7.24 8.49 -17.04
C THR A 38 -7.49 7.43 -15.97
N LEU A 39 -8.72 6.93 -15.90
CA LEU A 39 -9.06 5.82 -15.00
C LEU A 39 -8.35 4.52 -15.43
N ASP A 40 -8.24 4.26 -16.73
CA ASP A 40 -7.53 3.10 -17.28
C ASP A 40 -6.05 3.09 -16.87
N ASP A 41 -5.37 4.25 -16.95
CA ASP A 41 -3.99 4.39 -16.47
C ASP A 41 -3.89 4.07 -14.97
N CYS A 42 -4.90 4.48 -14.18
CA CYS A 42 -4.94 4.19 -12.75
C CYS A 42 -5.12 2.69 -12.48
N GLU A 43 -6.11 2.05 -13.10
CA GLU A 43 -6.44 0.64 -12.86
C GLU A 43 -5.31 -0.31 -13.25
N HIS A 44 -4.46 0.11 -14.20
CA HIS A 44 -3.29 -0.63 -14.65
C HIS A 44 -1.96 -0.09 -14.12
N ASP A 45 -1.97 0.91 -13.23
CA ASP A 45 -0.81 1.59 -12.66
C ASP A 45 0.25 2.04 -13.70
N ARG A 46 -0.20 2.72 -14.76
CA ARG A 46 0.64 3.24 -15.86
C ARG A 46 0.68 4.76 -15.86
N ASN A 47 1.71 5.35 -16.47
CA ASN A 47 1.76 6.80 -16.78
C ASN A 47 1.44 7.72 -15.58
N ILE A 48 1.94 7.37 -14.39
CA ILE A 48 1.67 8.10 -13.14
C ILE A 48 2.12 9.56 -13.28
N LEU A 49 1.20 10.50 -13.03
CA LEU A 49 1.48 11.94 -13.02
C LEU A 49 2.12 12.38 -11.71
N PHE A 50 1.66 11.79 -10.60
CA PHE A 50 2.13 12.10 -9.27
C PHE A 50 2.02 10.87 -8.36
N HIS A 51 3.00 10.69 -7.49
CA HIS A 51 3.04 9.62 -6.48
C HIS A 51 3.40 10.22 -5.12
N ALA A 52 2.62 9.86 -4.10
CA ALA A 52 2.93 10.19 -2.71
C ALA A 52 2.61 9.04 -1.76
N ALA A 53 3.34 9.01 -0.66
CA ALA A 53 2.92 8.41 0.60
C ALA A 53 2.40 9.55 1.51
N PRO A 54 1.07 9.76 1.59
CA PRO A 54 0.49 10.86 2.33
C PRO A 54 0.93 10.90 3.80
N VAL A 55 1.30 12.09 4.27
CA VAL A 55 1.53 12.37 5.69
C VAL A 55 0.21 12.77 6.33
N SER A 56 -0.10 12.21 7.50
CA SER A 56 -1.30 12.56 8.26
C SER A 56 -1.41 14.09 8.42
N GLY A 57 -2.59 14.66 8.16
CA GLY A 57 -2.78 16.10 8.31
C GLY A 57 -2.43 16.95 7.08
N LYS A 58 -1.61 16.45 6.15
CA LYS A 58 -1.19 17.21 4.98
C LYS A 58 -2.26 17.17 3.88
N CYS A 59 -2.50 18.33 3.28
CA CYS A 59 -3.33 18.44 2.08
C CYS A 59 -2.47 18.21 0.84
N TYR A 60 -3.02 17.47 -0.13
CA TYR A 60 -2.41 17.18 -1.41
C TYR A 60 -3.37 17.65 -2.51
N GLU A 61 -2.88 18.52 -3.39
CA GLU A 61 -3.64 18.95 -4.56
C GLU A 61 -3.73 17.83 -5.59
N LEU A 62 -4.89 17.74 -6.24
CA LEU A 62 -5.06 16.99 -7.48
C LEU A 62 -4.73 17.93 -8.64
N ASP A 63 -3.69 17.59 -9.40
CA ASP A 63 -3.24 18.39 -10.54
C ASP A 63 -4.36 18.56 -11.56
N GLY A 64 -4.38 19.70 -12.26
CA GLY A 64 -5.40 20.01 -13.26
C GLY A 64 -5.52 18.96 -14.38
N GLN A 65 -4.44 18.22 -14.66
CA GLN A 65 -4.39 17.15 -15.65
C GLN A 65 -4.83 15.77 -15.12
N THR A 66 -5.12 15.67 -13.82
CA THR A 66 -5.59 14.43 -13.20
C THR A 66 -7.01 14.16 -13.65
N GLY A 67 -7.24 12.99 -14.24
CA GLY A 67 -8.58 12.46 -14.54
C GLY A 67 -9.01 11.37 -13.56
N ALA A 68 -8.06 10.67 -12.93
CA ALA A 68 -8.32 9.69 -11.88
C ALA A 68 -7.19 9.67 -10.84
N PHE A 69 -7.51 9.23 -9.63
CA PHE A 69 -6.51 9.04 -8.60
C PHE A 69 -6.71 7.71 -7.88
N PHE A 70 -5.61 7.06 -7.53
CA PHE A 70 -5.59 5.92 -6.63
C PHE A 70 -5.37 6.44 -5.22
N TYR A 71 -6.12 5.91 -4.26
CA TYR A 71 -5.81 6.13 -2.85
C TYR A 71 -5.74 4.82 -2.08
N ASN A 72 -4.89 4.82 -1.05
CA ASN A 72 -4.91 3.89 0.06
C ASN A 72 -4.73 4.65 1.36
N THR A 73 -5.66 4.47 2.30
CA THR A 73 -5.64 5.23 3.55
C THR A 73 -4.75 4.60 4.62
N GLY A 74 -4.38 3.32 4.50
CA GLY A 74 -3.37 2.67 5.34
C GLY A 74 -3.48 2.82 6.85
N GLY A 75 -4.68 3.02 7.39
CA GLY A 75 -4.90 3.27 8.82
C GLY A 75 -5.53 4.62 9.12
N TYR A 76 -5.51 5.54 8.17
CA TYR A 76 -6.09 6.87 8.31
C TYR A 76 -7.63 6.81 8.26
N LEU A 77 -8.24 6.85 9.45
CA LEU A 77 -9.66 6.65 9.71
C LEU A 77 -10.56 7.82 9.29
N ARG A 78 -10.00 9.01 9.03
CA ARG A 78 -10.74 10.25 8.73
C ARG A 78 -10.24 10.91 7.43
N SER A 79 -9.97 10.10 6.43
CA SER A 79 -9.51 10.55 5.11
C SER A 79 -10.65 11.09 4.24
N HIS A 80 -10.41 12.21 3.56
CA HIS A 80 -11.39 12.87 2.70
C HIS A 80 -10.74 13.40 1.43
N SER A 81 -11.53 13.47 0.36
CA SER A 81 -11.30 14.34 -0.79
C SER A 81 -12.21 15.56 -0.71
N PHE A 82 -11.91 16.58 -1.49
CA PHE A 82 -12.51 17.91 -1.37
C PHE A 82 -12.75 18.49 -2.76
N ASP A 83 -13.87 19.18 -2.93
CA ASP A 83 -14.23 19.82 -4.21
C ASP A 83 -13.39 21.06 -4.52
N ASP A 84 -12.76 21.70 -3.54
CA ASP A 84 -11.87 22.85 -3.77
C ASP A 84 -10.39 22.49 -3.57
N HIS A 85 -9.51 23.39 -3.99
CA HIS A 85 -8.09 23.37 -3.65
C HIS A 85 -7.86 23.60 -2.14
N GLY A 86 -6.70 23.21 -1.63
CA GLY A 86 -6.31 23.44 -0.25
C GLY A 86 -7.13 22.65 0.79
N CYS A 87 -7.83 21.60 0.36
CA CYS A 87 -8.73 20.80 1.19
C CYS A 87 -9.87 21.62 1.80
N GLY A 88 -10.40 22.56 0.99
CA GLY A 88 -11.59 23.36 1.28
C GLY A 88 -12.86 22.85 0.60
N GLY A 89 -13.96 23.57 0.76
CA GLY A 89 -15.22 23.21 0.11
C GLY A 89 -15.89 21.95 0.68
N THR A 90 -16.77 21.34 -0.12
CA THR A 90 -17.49 20.13 0.27
C THR A 90 -16.53 18.94 0.36
N SER A 91 -16.58 18.23 1.50
CA SER A 91 -15.74 17.06 1.74
C SER A 91 -16.45 15.75 1.42
N HIS A 92 -15.75 14.83 0.76
CA HIS A 92 -16.20 13.49 0.44
C HIS A 92 -15.38 12.46 1.20
N LYS A 93 -16.04 11.62 2.00
CA LYS A 93 -15.36 10.65 2.84
C LYS A 93 -14.77 9.52 2.01
N LEU A 94 -13.46 9.30 2.15
CA LEU A 94 -12.79 8.17 1.53
C LEU A 94 -13.00 6.90 2.34
N GLN A 95 -13.12 5.78 1.64
CA GLN A 95 -13.24 4.47 2.27
C GLN A 95 -11.93 4.08 2.99
N ARG A 96 -12.06 3.45 4.15
CA ARG A 96 -10.93 3.06 5.00
C ARG A 96 -10.27 1.80 4.46
N TYR A 97 -8.94 1.73 4.55
CA TYR A 97 -8.14 0.57 4.14
C TYR A 97 -8.45 0.08 2.72
N THR A 98 -8.75 1.03 1.84
CA THR A 98 -9.13 0.74 0.46
C THR A 98 -8.00 1.15 -0.45
N GLY A 99 -7.46 0.23 -1.24
CA GLY A 99 -6.65 0.55 -2.42
C GLY A 99 -7.54 0.55 -3.66
N ARG A 100 -7.99 1.71 -4.12
CA ARG A 100 -8.83 1.80 -5.33
C ARG A 100 -8.53 3.02 -6.18
N CYS A 101 -8.79 2.86 -7.47
CA CYS A 101 -8.90 3.95 -8.42
C CYS A 101 -10.29 4.58 -8.35
N VAL A 102 -10.32 5.91 -8.44
CA VAL A 102 -11.55 6.70 -8.53
C VAL A 102 -11.35 7.77 -9.59
N GLU A 103 -12.37 8.00 -10.41
CA GLU A 103 -12.41 9.19 -11.24
C GLU A 103 -12.34 10.45 -10.38
N ARG A 104 -11.62 11.47 -10.86
CA ARG A 104 -11.48 12.73 -10.13
C ARG A 104 -12.84 13.40 -9.91
N GLY A 105 -13.70 13.43 -10.94
CA GLY A 105 -14.96 14.18 -10.88
C GLY A 105 -14.73 15.65 -10.52
N SER A 106 -15.45 16.16 -9.51
CA SER A 106 -15.30 17.53 -8.98
C SER A 106 -14.14 17.72 -8.02
N GLN A 107 -13.47 16.64 -7.60
CA GLN A 107 -12.49 16.70 -6.51
C GLN A 107 -11.20 17.39 -6.96
N ASN A 108 -10.66 18.26 -6.11
CA ASN A 108 -9.45 19.06 -6.38
C ASN A 108 -8.35 18.86 -5.34
N SER A 109 -8.64 18.26 -4.17
CA SER A 109 -7.61 17.96 -3.19
C SER A 109 -7.98 16.80 -2.25
N VAL A 110 -6.97 16.23 -1.59
CA VAL A 110 -7.09 15.05 -0.71
C VAL A 110 -6.30 15.27 0.58
N LYS A 111 -6.87 14.88 1.72
CA LYS A 111 -6.20 14.89 3.04
C LYS A 111 -6.56 13.64 3.83
N MET A 112 -5.54 12.97 4.35
CA MET A 112 -5.69 11.68 5.03
C MET A 112 -5.22 11.75 6.48
N TRP A 113 -6.03 11.23 7.41
CA TRP A 113 -5.92 11.35 8.86
C TRP A 113 -6.15 10.03 9.58
#